data_AF-A0A7L3NQ04-F1
#
_entry.id   AF-A0A7L3NQ04-F1
#
_cell.length_a   1.000
_cell.length_b   1.000
_cell.length_c   1.000
_cell.angle_alpha   90.00
_cell.angle_beta   90.00
_cell.angle_gamma   90.00
#
_symmetry.space_group_name_H-M   'P 1'
#
loop_
_entity.id
_entity.type
_entity.pdbx_description
1 polymer ?
#
loop_
_entity_poly.entity_id
_entity_poly.type
_entity_poly.pdbx_seq_one_letter_code
_entity_poly.pdbx_strand_id
1 'polypeptide(L)'
;RQYDLRENSKRSEVLIDLTEYCGQLVEAKCLTVNPQDNNYLAVGASGPFVRLYDIRMIHNHRKSMKQSPSAGVHTFCDRQKPLPDGAAQYYVAGHLPVKLPDYNNRLRVLVATYVTFSPDGTELLVNMGGEQVYLFDLTYKQRPYTFLLPKKCHTSGEVQNGKTSTNGVSNGIHLHSNGFRLSEGRAHVSPQVELPPYLERIKQQANEAFACQLWTQAIQLYSKAVQKAPNNAMLYGNRAAAYMKRKWDGDHYDALRDCLKAISLNPCHLKAHFRLARCLFELKYVAEALECLDDFKGKFPEQAHSSACDALDRDINAALFSKSDNAEDKKGGGPIRLRATGRKDSISEDEMVLRERSYDYKFRYCGHCNTTTDIKEANFFGSNAQYIVSGSDDGSFFIWEKETTNLVRVLQGDESIVNCLQPHPSYCFLATSGIDPVVRLWNPRPESETLNGRVVVDMEGASQANQRRMNADPLEVMLLNMGYRITGLTSGGAGGSDDEDSSEGQVQCRPS
;
A
#
# COMPACT_ATOMS: atom_id res chain seq x y z
N ARG A 1 -5.73 -35.45 -1.20
CA ARG A 1 -5.09 -34.27 -0.53
C ARG A 1 -5.48 -32.99 -1.26
N GLN A 2 -5.63 -33.06 -2.59
CA GLN A 2 -6.59 -32.24 -3.35
C GLN A 2 -7.92 -33.01 -3.40
N TYR A 3 -9.05 -32.32 -3.62
CA TYR A 3 -10.25 -33.02 -4.08
C TYR A 3 -9.86 -33.79 -5.34
N ASP A 4 -9.98 -35.12 -5.34
CA ASP A 4 -9.93 -35.84 -6.61
C ASP A 4 -11.16 -35.39 -7.39
N LEU A 5 -10.96 -34.74 -8.53
CA LEU A 5 -12.04 -34.25 -9.40
C LEU A 5 -13.01 -35.37 -9.82
N ARG A 6 -12.64 -36.63 -9.58
CA ARG A 6 -13.41 -37.83 -9.88
C ARG A 6 -14.07 -38.46 -8.65
N GLU A 7 -13.66 -38.10 -7.42
CA GLU A 7 -14.25 -38.65 -6.20
C GLU A 7 -15.46 -37.84 -5.72
N ASN A 8 -16.58 -38.53 -5.50
CA ASN A 8 -17.80 -37.97 -4.95
C ASN A 8 -17.79 -38.05 -3.40
N SER A 9 -16.72 -37.54 -2.77
CA SER A 9 -16.49 -37.68 -1.32
C SER A 9 -17.48 -36.83 -0.50
N LYS A 10 -18.15 -37.47 0.48
CA LYS A 10 -19.03 -36.82 1.48
C LYS A 10 -18.26 -36.25 2.69
N ARG A 11 -16.91 -36.28 2.70
CA ARG A 11 -16.09 -35.84 3.84
C ARG A 11 -15.54 -34.44 3.57
N SER A 12 -15.67 -33.54 4.55
CA SER A 12 -15.14 -32.18 4.48
C SER A 12 -13.61 -32.22 4.47
N GLU A 13 -13.00 -31.87 3.33
CA GLU A 13 -11.54 -31.79 3.15
C GLU A 13 -11.12 -30.33 2.99
N VAL A 14 -11.26 -29.54 4.06
CA VAL A 14 -10.80 -28.15 4.12
C VAL A 14 -9.29 -28.11 4.33
N LEU A 15 -8.55 -27.51 3.38
CA LEU A 15 -7.11 -27.32 3.48
C LEU A 15 -6.75 -26.13 4.40
N ILE A 16 -7.43 -25.00 4.23
CA ILE A 16 -7.22 -23.76 5.01
C ILE A 16 -8.58 -23.24 5.48
N ASP A 17 -8.85 -23.26 6.79
CA ASP A 17 -10.05 -22.66 7.40
C ASP A 17 -9.72 -21.24 7.89
N LEU A 18 -9.94 -20.21 7.06
CA LEU A 18 -9.61 -18.82 7.42
C LEU A 18 -10.32 -18.34 8.70
N THR A 19 -11.47 -18.93 9.06
CA THR A 19 -12.27 -18.48 10.22
C THR A 19 -11.57 -18.70 11.55
N GLU A 20 -10.66 -19.68 11.60
CA GLU A 20 -9.82 -19.97 12.77
C GLU A 20 -8.77 -18.88 13.01
N TYR A 21 -8.29 -18.23 11.95
CA TYR A 21 -7.16 -17.30 12.02
C TYR A 21 -7.60 -15.84 11.97
N CYS A 22 -8.52 -15.52 11.06
CA CYS A 22 -8.89 -14.16 10.70
C CYS A 22 -10.22 -13.70 11.31
N GLY A 23 -10.91 -14.56 12.04
CA GLY A 23 -12.21 -14.29 12.66
C GLY A 23 -13.39 -14.84 11.84
N GLN A 24 -14.59 -14.83 12.44
CA GLN A 24 -15.76 -15.52 11.89
C GLN A 24 -16.34 -14.88 10.61
N LEU A 25 -16.01 -13.62 10.36
CA LEU A 25 -16.51 -12.82 9.22
C LEU A 25 -15.48 -12.69 8.09
N VAL A 26 -14.43 -13.51 8.08
CA VAL A 26 -13.44 -13.50 7.00
C VAL A 26 -14.01 -14.12 5.74
N GLU A 27 -13.75 -13.48 4.61
CA GLU A 27 -14.12 -13.95 3.29
C GLU A 27 -12.85 -14.07 2.44
N ALA A 28 -12.62 -15.24 1.84
CA ALA A 28 -11.64 -15.37 0.77
C ALA A 28 -12.22 -14.72 -0.49
N LYS A 29 -11.48 -13.79 -1.09
CA LYS A 29 -11.94 -13.01 -2.26
C LYS A 29 -11.25 -13.44 -3.54
N CYS A 30 -9.96 -13.73 -3.47
CA CYS A 30 -9.19 -14.12 -4.64
C CYS A 30 -8.06 -15.10 -4.25
N LEU A 31 -7.64 -15.93 -5.19
CA LEU A 31 -6.56 -16.88 -5.00
C LEU A 31 -5.84 -17.16 -6.30
N THR A 32 -4.58 -17.58 -6.21
CA THR A 32 -3.79 -17.99 -7.36
C THR A 32 -2.72 -19.00 -6.92
N VAL A 33 -2.35 -19.92 -7.81
CA VAL A 33 -1.30 -20.91 -7.58
C VAL A 33 -0.06 -20.48 -8.36
N ASN A 34 1.11 -20.62 -7.75
CA ASN A 34 2.35 -20.25 -8.42
C ASN A 34 2.56 -21.12 -9.67
N PRO A 35 2.78 -20.51 -10.85
CA PRO A 35 2.85 -21.23 -12.13
C PRO A 35 4.11 -22.09 -12.26
N GLN A 36 5.18 -21.78 -11.53
CA GLN A 36 6.44 -22.53 -11.57
C GLN A 36 6.58 -23.54 -10.41
N ASP A 37 5.98 -23.24 -9.25
CA ASP A 37 5.99 -24.13 -8.08
C ASP A 37 4.58 -24.26 -7.48
N ASN A 38 3.87 -25.33 -7.85
CA ASN A 38 2.50 -25.59 -7.42
C ASN A 38 2.32 -25.79 -5.90
N ASN A 39 3.40 -25.79 -5.11
CA ASN A 39 3.34 -25.83 -3.66
C ASN A 39 2.99 -24.48 -3.02
N TYR A 40 3.07 -23.38 -3.78
CA TYR A 40 2.77 -22.05 -3.28
C TYR A 40 1.39 -21.57 -3.73
N LEU A 41 0.54 -21.25 -2.76
CA LEU A 41 -0.81 -20.72 -2.96
C LEU A 41 -0.91 -19.32 -2.36
N ALA A 42 -1.23 -18.32 -3.16
CA ALA A 42 -1.53 -16.98 -2.68
C ALA A 42 -3.05 -16.80 -2.51
N VAL A 43 -3.46 -16.19 -1.40
CA VAL A 43 -4.87 -15.95 -1.04
C VAL A 43 -5.05 -14.51 -0.58
N GLY A 44 -5.92 -13.79 -1.26
CA GLY A 44 -6.50 -12.53 -0.82
C GLY A 44 -7.80 -12.78 -0.07
N ALA A 45 -7.92 -12.21 1.11
CA ALA A 45 -9.11 -12.33 1.96
C ALA A 45 -9.40 -10.97 2.62
N SER A 46 -10.43 -10.91 3.47
CA SER A 46 -10.78 -9.70 4.21
C SER A 46 -9.57 -9.03 4.86
N GLY A 47 -9.44 -7.71 4.64
CA GLY A 47 -8.35 -6.89 5.14
C GLY A 47 -7.22 -6.66 4.12
N PRO A 48 -6.22 -5.83 4.46
CA PRO A 48 -5.19 -5.40 3.53
C PRO A 48 -4.07 -6.43 3.29
N PHE A 49 -4.15 -7.61 3.92
CA PHE A 49 -3.09 -8.60 3.90
C PHE A 49 -3.34 -9.67 2.84
N VAL A 50 -2.32 -9.94 2.04
CA VAL A 50 -2.28 -11.09 1.13
C VAL A 50 -1.41 -12.18 1.75
N ARG A 51 -1.87 -13.43 1.67
CA ARG A 51 -1.27 -14.57 2.36
C ARG A 51 -0.70 -15.53 1.34
N LEU A 52 0.58 -15.85 1.47
CA LEU A 52 1.26 -16.86 0.67
C LEU A 52 1.49 -18.09 1.54
N TYR A 53 0.87 -19.20 1.16
CA TYR A 53 0.94 -20.47 1.87
C TYR A 53 1.87 -21.45 1.15
N ASP A 54 2.70 -22.15 1.93
CA ASP A 54 3.36 -23.38 1.49
C ASP A 54 2.47 -24.56 1.83
N ILE A 55 1.75 -25.08 0.83
CA ILE A 55 0.73 -26.10 1.05
C ILE A 55 1.33 -27.45 1.45
N ARG A 56 2.64 -27.67 1.30
CA ARG A 56 3.31 -28.91 1.75
C ARG A 56 3.37 -28.97 3.27
N MET A 57 3.39 -27.82 3.92
CA MET A 57 3.49 -27.70 5.38
C MET A 57 2.11 -27.79 6.05
N ILE A 58 1.02 -27.55 5.31
CA ILE A 58 -0.34 -27.49 5.84
C ILE A 58 -0.98 -28.89 5.80
N HIS A 59 -1.56 -29.31 6.92
CA HIS A 59 -2.24 -30.59 7.06
C HIS A 59 -3.75 -30.36 7.16
N ASN A 60 -4.56 -31.27 6.59
CA ASN A 60 -6.04 -31.13 6.58
C ASN A 60 -6.59 -30.82 7.98
N HIS A 61 -7.31 -29.70 8.09
CA HIS A 61 -7.98 -29.33 9.33
C HIS A 61 -9.16 -30.28 9.56
N ARG A 62 -8.96 -31.34 10.37
CA ARG A 62 -10.07 -32.14 10.89
C ARG A 62 -10.71 -31.35 12.02
N LYS A 63 -11.83 -30.69 11.74
CA LYS A 63 -12.72 -30.18 12.78
C LYS A 63 -13.08 -31.36 13.69
N SER A 64 -12.48 -31.45 14.88
CA SER A 64 -12.85 -32.46 15.87
C SER A 64 -14.33 -32.24 16.17
N MET A 65 -15.18 -33.15 15.73
CA MET A 65 -16.57 -33.21 16.18
C MET A 65 -16.52 -33.23 17.72
N LYS A 66 -17.13 -32.21 18.34
CA LYS A 66 -17.36 -31.99 19.78
C LYS A 66 -16.76 -33.07 20.69
N GLN A 67 -15.68 -32.76 21.42
CA GLN A 67 -15.30 -33.56 22.59
C GLN A 67 -16.48 -33.59 23.57
N SER A 68 -16.98 -34.79 23.84
CA SER A 68 -17.92 -35.07 24.93
C SER A 68 -17.28 -34.73 26.28
N PRO A 69 -18.03 -34.17 27.25
CA PRO A 69 -17.48 -33.73 28.52
C PRO A 69 -17.37 -34.90 29.51
N SER A 70 -16.57 -35.92 29.20
CA SER A 70 -16.32 -37.00 30.16
C SER A 70 -14.98 -37.70 29.93
N ALA A 71 -14.20 -37.77 31.01
CA ALA A 71 -12.86 -38.36 31.17
C ALA A 71 -11.75 -37.49 30.57
N GLY A 72 -10.86 -36.87 31.35
CA GLY A 72 -10.18 -37.37 32.54
C GLY A 72 -8.77 -37.77 32.12
N VAL A 73 -7.76 -37.17 32.76
CA VAL A 73 -6.29 -37.26 32.53
C VAL A 73 -5.72 -36.11 31.70
N HIS A 74 -5.14 -35.14 32.43
CA HIS A 74 -4.21 -34.14 31.93
C HIS A 74 -2.98 -34.85 31.33
N THR A 75 -2.99 -35.01 30.01
CA THR A 75 -1.74 -35.15 29.26
C THR A 75 -1.46 -33.77 28.68
N PHE A 76 -0.25 -33.25 28.88
CA PHE A 76 0.30 -32.06 28.22
C PHE A 76 0.37 -32.32 26.71
N CYS A 77 -0.78 -32.43 26.04
CA CYS A 77 -0.85 -32.43 24.59
C CYS A 77 -0.92 -30.97 24.19
N ASP A 78 0.22 -30.46 23.68
CA ASP A 78 0.29 -29.21 22.94
C ASP A 78 -0.96 -29.05 22.08
N ARG A 79 -1.68 -27.93 22.24
CA ARG A 79 -2.60 -27.47 21.20
C ARG A 79 -1.76 -27.40 19.92
N GLN A 80 -1.92 -28.37 19.02
CA GLN A 80 -1.22 -28.34 17.74
C GLN A 80 -1.51 -27.00 17.08
N LYS A 81 -0.46 -26.23 16.86
CA LYS A 81 -0.56 -24.92 16.22
C LYS A 81 -1.26 -25.10 14.87
N PRO A 82 -2.35 -24.37 14.58
CA PRO A 82 -3.19 -24.65 13.42
C PRO A 82 -2.47 -24.40 12.08
N LEU A 83 -1.49 -23.48 12.07
CA LEU A 83 -0.48 -23.37 11.01
C LEU A 83 0.93 -23.58 11.59
N PRO A 84 1.73 -24.48 11.01
CA PRO A 84 3.14 -24.60 11.38
C PRO A 84 3.91 -23.30 11.10
N ASP A 85 4.93 -23.03 11.91
CA ASP A 85 5.79 -21.88 11.69
C ASP A 85 6.46 -21.96 10.31
N GLY A 86 6.37 -20.87 9.55
CA GLY A 86 6.89 -20.79 8.18
C GLY A 86 5.92 -21.26 7.09
N ALA A 87 4.79 -21.90 7.44
CA ALA A 87 3.80 -22.35 6.46
C ALA A 87 3.04 -21.21 5.77
N ALA A 88 3.05 -20.00 6.35
CA ALA A 88 2.38 -18.82 5.80
C ALA A 88 3.29 -17.58 5.87
N GLN A 89 3.23 -16.75 4.85
CA GLN A 89 3.90 -15.46 4.74
C GLN A 89 2.91 -14.39 4.35
N TYR A 90 3.01 -13.21 4.95
CA TYR A 90 2.03 -12.14 4.78
C TYR A 90 2.67 -11.00 4.01
N TYR A 91 1.90 -10.39 3.12
CA TYR A 91 2.31 -9.26 2.30
C TYR A 91 1.27 -8.15 2.45
N VAL A 92 1.73 -6.91 2.65
CA VAL A 92 0.87 -5.74 2.83
C VAL A 92 1.61 -4.49 2.40
N ALA A 93 0.89 -3.51 1.84
CA ALA A 93 1.50 -2.22 1.62
C ALA A 93 1.71 -1.48 2.95
N GLY A 94 2.96 -1.12 3.24
CA GLY A 94 3.38 -0.76 4.60
C GLY A 94 2.66 0.41 5.27
N HIS A 95 2.04 1.30 4.48
CA HIS A 95 1.25 2.41 4.99
C HIS A 95 -0.20 2.06 5.33
N LEU A 96 -0.72 0.94 4.84
CA LEU A 96 -2.13 0.57 5.00
C LEU A 96 -2.51 0.19 6.43
N PRO A 97 -1.74 -0.64 7.18
CA PRO A 97 -2.14 -1.03 8.53
C PRO A 97 -2.35 0.15 9.47
N VAL A 98 -1.51 1.18 9.35
CA VAL A 98 -1.59 2.39 10.20
C VAL A 98 -2.72 3.31 9.78
N LYS A 99 -3.01 3.39 8.48
CA LYS A 99 -4.16 4.15 7.95
C LYS A 99 -5.49 3.40 7.98
N LEU A 100 -5.51 2.12 8.33
CA LEU A 100 -6.73 1.30 8.38
C LEU A 100 -7.88 1.97 9.17
N PRO A 101 -7.65 2.60 10.35
CA PRO A 101 -8.70 3.34 11.04
C PRO A 101 -9.24 4.52 10.23
N ASP A 102 -8.38 5.24 9.51
CA ASP A 102 -8.78 6.37 8.66
C ASP A 102 -9.67 5.89 7.51
N TYR A 103 -9.35 4.76 6.91
CA TYR A 103 -10.15 4.15 5.85
C TYR A 103 -11.50 3.65 6.35
N ASN A 104 -11.55 3.08 7.56
CA ASN A 104 -12.82 2.69 8.19
C ASN A 104 -13.74 3.89 8.39
N ASN A 105 -13.19 5.06 8.74
CA ASN A 105 -13.96 6.30 8.89
C ASN A 105 -14.53 6.81 7.55
N ARG A 106 -13.84 6.52 6.43
CA ARG A 106 -14.29 6.84 5.06
C ARG A 106 -15.17 5.75 4.45
N LEU A 107 -15.55 4.73 5.24
CA LEU A 107 -16.33 3.57 4.79
C LEU A 107 -15.68 2.83 3.61
N ARG A 108 -14.35 2.91 3.51
CA ARG A 108 -13.56 2.31 2.43
C ARG A 108 -13.13 0.91 2.83
N VAL A 109 -13.51 -0.09 2.03
CA VAL A 109 -13.15 -1.49 2.27
C VAL A 109 -11.80 -1.79 1.65
N LEU A 110 -10.84 -2.17 2.48
CA LEU A 110 -9.51 -2.62 2.04
C LEU A 110 -9.47 -4.13 1.93
N VAL A 111 -9.48 -4.64 0.70
CA VAL A 111 -9.45 -6.07 0.41
C VAL A 111 -8.71 -6.35 -0.89
N ALA A 112 -7.96 -7.44 -0.98
CA ALA A 112 -7.39 -7.86 -2.26
C ALA A 112 -8.52 -8.37 -3.17
N THR A 113 -8.84 -7.63 -4.24
CA THR A 113 -9.86 -8.02 -5.24
C THR A 113 -9.29 -8.94 -6.30
N TYR A 114 -7.97 -8.93 -6.50
CA TYR A 114 -7.29 -9.82 -7.41
C TYR A 114 -5.85 -10.07 -7.00
N VAL A 115 -5.37 -11.28 -7.24
CA VAL A 115 -3.98 -11.69 -6.99
C VAL A 115 -3.50 -12.60 -8.13
N THR A 116 -2.31 -12.35 -8.65
CA THR A 116 -1.70 -13.17 -9.70
C THR A 116 -0.18 -13.21 -9.56
N PHE A 117 0.42 -14.36 -9.88
CA PHE A 117 1.88 -14.50 -9.90
C PHE A 117 2.45 -13.99 -11.23
N SER A 118 3.70 -13.52 -11.18
CA SER A 118 4.48 -13.34 -12.41
C SER A 118 4.67 -14.68 -13.14
N PRO A 119 4.92 -14.66 -14.46
CA PRO A 119 5.13 -15.90 -15.23
C PRO A 119 6.26 -16.80 -14.69
N ASP A 120 7.29 -16.20 -14.08
CA ASP A 120 8.42 -16.89 -13.45
C ASP A 120 8.15 -17.26 -11.97
N GLY A 121 6.99 -16.89 -11.42
CA GLY A 121 6.59 -17.20 -10.05
C GLY A 121 7.36 -16.46 -8.95
N THR A 122 8.18 -15.45 -9.29
CA THR A 122 9.04 -14.74 -8.33
C THR A 122 8.44 -13.46 -7.76
N GLU A 123 7.36 -12.97 -8.37
CA GLU A 123 6.66 -11.75 -7.96
C GLU A 123 5.15 -12.02 -7.84
N LEU A 124 4.48 -11.24 -6.99
CA LEU A 124 3.05 -11.33 -6.75
C LEU A 124 2.40 -9.97 -7.00
N LEU A 125 1.52 -9.90 -7.99
CA LEU A 125 0.74 -8.71 -8.31
C LEU A 125 -0.61 -8.78 -7.60
N VAL A 126 -0.98 -7.69 -6.95
CA VAL A 126 -2.20 -7.60 -6.13
C VAL A 126 -2.93 -6.32 -6.48
N ASN A 127 -4.20 -6.45 -6.88
CA ASN A 127 -5.11 -5.32 -6.96
C ASN A 127 -5.87 -5.18 -5.64
N MET A 128 -5.67 -4.06 -4.96
CA MET A 128 -6.34 -3.80 -3.69
C MET A 128 -7.59 -2.96 -3.92
N GLY A 129 -8.73 -3.50 -3.52
CA GLY A 129 -10.01 -2.81 -3.41
C GLY A 129 -9.89 -1.62 -2.48
N GLY A 130 -10.47 -0.52 -2.95
CA GLY A 130 -10.28 0.81 -2.43
C GLY A 130 -8.80 1.12 -2.27
N GLU A 131 -7.90 0.79 -3.18
CA GLU A 131 -6.48 1.11 -3.07
C GLU A 131 -5.78 0.93 -4.43
N GLN A 132 -4.46 1.06 -4.44
CA GLN A 132 -3.65 0.95 -5.66
C GLN A 132 -3.33 -0.51 -6.04
N VAL A 133 -2.71 -0.72 -7.20
CA VAL A 133 -2.13 -2.03 -7.56
C VAL A 133 -0.71 -2.11 -6.98
N TYR A 134 -0.39 -3.21 -6.32
CA TYR A 134 0.89 -3.46 -5.67
C TYR A 134 1.59 -4.67 -6.26
N LEU A 135 2.90 -4.56 -6.48
CA LEU A 135 3.76 -5.70 -6.83
C LEU A 135 4.66 -6.03 -5.65
N PHE A 136 4.58 -7.26 -5.17
CA PHE A 136 5.44 -7.80 -4.11
C PHE A 136 6.54 -8.68 -4.70
N ASP A 137 7.76 -8.54 -4.19
CA ASP A 137 8.89 -9.40 -4.55
C ASP A 137 8.96 -10.58 -3.58
N LEU A 138 8.87 -11.80 -4.10
CA LEU A 138 8.92 -13.01 -3.28
C LEU A 138 10.35 -13.50 -3.05
N THR A 139 11.32 -12.95 -3.78
CA THR A 139 12.74 -13.31 -3.68
C THR A 139 13.47 -12.36 -2.74
N TYR A 140 13.38 -11.05 -3.00
CA TYR A 140 14.03 -10.00 -2.23
C TYR A 140 13.04 -9.29 -1.32
N LYS A 141 12.69 -10.00 -0.25
CA LYS A 141 11.65 -9.57 0.69
C LYS A 141 12.14 -8.39 1.53
N GLN A 142 11.41 -7.28 1.48
CA GLN A 142 11.63 -6.13 2.35
C GLN A 142 10.52 -6.10 3.39
N ARG A 143 10.85 -5.84 4.65
CA ARG A 143 9.82 -5.59 5.66
C ARG A 143 9.24 -4.20 5.45
N PRO A 144 7.95 -3.99 5.74
CA PRO A 144 7.40 -2.65 5.80
C PRO A 144 8.18 -1.85 6.82
N TYR A 145 8.33 -0.56 6.54
CA TYR A 145 8.85 0.37 7.52
C TYR A 145 7.75 0.60 8.56
N THR A 146 7.61 -0.37 9.47
CA THR A 146 6.68 -0.31 10.59
C THR A 146 7.35 0.44 11.72
N PHE A 147 6.79 1.59 12.05
CA PHE A 147 7.19 2.39 13.21
C PHE A 147 6.11 2.24 14.29
N LEU A 148 5.67 1.00 14.54
CA LEU A 148 4.60 0.76 15.51
C LEU A 148 5.19 0.76 16.92
N LEU A 149 4.64 1.63 17.78
CA LEU A 149 4.74 1.53 19.23
C LEU A 149 4.33 0.11 19.69
N PRO A 150 5.10 -0.55 20.57
CA PRO A 150 4.67 -1.80 21.17
C PRO A 150 3.35 -1.60 21.91
N LYS A 151 2.34 -2.41 21.62
CA LYS A 151 1.32 -2.69 22.63
C LYS A 151 2.03 -3.46 23.73
N LYS A 152 2.07 -2.90 24.94
CA LYS A 152 2.61 -3.58 26.12
C LYS A 152 2.00 -4.98 26.19
N CYS A 153 2.81 -6.01 25.95
CA CYS A 153 2.48 -7.35 26.40
C CYS A 153 2.47 -7.28 27.92
N HIS A 154 1.34 -7.63 28.53
CA HIS A 154 1.28 -7.83 29.96
C HIS A 154 2.12 -9.06 30.30
N THR A 155 3.41 -8.88 30.61
CA THR A 155 4.17 -9.88 31.33
C THR A 155 3.79 -9.78 32.80
N SER A 156 2.96 -10.72 33.23
CA SER A 156 2.68 -10.99 34.64
C SER A 156 3.88 -11.70 35.29
N GLY A 157 4.36 -11.18 36.42
CA GLY A 157 5.28 -11.81 37.39
C GLY A 157 6.76 -11.46 37.16
N GLU A 158 7.59 -11.08 38.13
CA GLU A 158 7.49 -10.99 39.60
C GLU A 158 8.51 -9.95 40.10
N VAL A 159 8.27 -9.44 41.31
CA VAL A 159 9.06 -8.46 42.05
C VAL A 159 10.24 -9.13 42.76
N GLN A 160 11.44 -8.52 42.74
CA GLN A 160 12.30 -8.41 43.93
C GLN A 160 13.38 -7.33 43.84
N ASN A 161 13.55 -6.65 44.98
CA ASN A 161 14.34 -5.44 45.25
C ASN A 161 15.88 -5.64 45.28
N GLY A 162 16.64 -4.57 44.99
CA GLY A 162 18.05 -4.48 45.43
C GLY A 162 18.94 -3.38 44.83
N LYS A 163 18.94 -2.19 45.45
CA LYS A 163 20.01 -1.18 45.67
C LYS A 163 21.22 -0.99 44.69
N THR A 164 21.38 0.30 44.34
CA THR A 164 22.59 1.18 44.27
C THR A 164 23.56 1.20 43.07
N SER A 165 23.69 2.43 42.56
CA SER A 165 24.89 3.21 42.17
C SER A 165 25.61 3.00 40.82
N THR A 166 25.50 4.08 40.03
CA THR A 166 26.52 4.82 39.26
C THR A 166 27.09 4.29 37.93
N ASN A 167 27.01 5.21 36.96
CA ASN A 167 27.96 5.55 35.89
C ASN A 167 28.22 4.55 34.77
N GLY A 168 27.65 4.88 33.61
CA GLY A 168 28.04 4.34 32.31
C GLY A 168 27.28 5.05 31.21
N VAL A 169 27.76 6.23 30.82
CA VAL A 169 27.29 6.94 29.62
C VAL A 169 27.71 6.09 28.41
N SER A 170 26.75 5.43 27.80
CA SER A 170 26.88 4.86 26.46
C SER A 170 25.69 5.31 25.62
N ASN A 171 25.91 6.36 24.81
CA ASN A 171 25.07 6.75 23.68
C ASN A 171 25.02 5.59 22.68
N GLY A 172 24.03 4.71 22.84
CA GLY A 172 23.80 3.57 21.96
C GLY A 172 22.32 3.46 21.63
N ILE A 173 22.02 3.54 20.34
CA ILE A 173 20.69 3.44 19.73
C ILE A 173 19.98 2.15 20.21
N HIS A 174 18.90 2.31 20.99
CA HIS A 174 17.96 1.22 21.29
C HIS A 174 16.67 1.36 20.47
N LEU A 175 16.79 1.28 19.14
CA LEU A 175 15.65 0.97 18.27
C LEU A 175 15.46 -0.57 18.28
N HIS A 176 14.41 -1.04 18.95
CA HIS A 176 14.12 -2.47 19.04
C HIS A 176 13.27 -3.01 17.88
N SER A 177 13.73 -4.16 17.37
CA SER A 177 13.08 -5.19 16.55
C SER A 177 12.96 -5.05 15.03
N ASN A 178 12.92 -3.85 14.41
CA ASN A 178 12.78 -3.73 12.94
C ASN A 178 13.83 -2.84 12.24
N GLY A 179 15.07 -2.85 12.75
CA GLY A 179 16.26 -2.91 11.87
C GLY A 179 16.54 -1.76 10.89
N PHE A 180 16.39 -0.49 11.30
CA PHE A 180 17.09 0.61 10.61
C PHE A 180 18.01 1.34 11.60
N ARG A 181 19.29 0.96 11.62
CA ARG A 181 20.34 1.78 12.22
C ARG A 181 20.86 2.72 11.15
N LEU A 182 20.69 4.03 11.34
CA LEU A 182 21.44 5.03 10.58
C LEU A 182 22.93 4.72 10.81
N SER A 183 23.66 4.41 9.74
CA SER A 183 25.08 4.06 9.84
C SER A 183 25.85 5.21 10.50
N GLU A 184 26.51 4.93 11.63
CA GLU A 184 27.51 5.80 12.28
C GLU A 184 28.87 5.73 11.57
N GLY A 185 28.89 5.40 10.27
CA GLY A 185 30.10 5.33 9.48
C GLY A 185 30.70 6.72 9.31
N ARG A 186 31.99 6.88 9.69
CA ARG A 186 32.80 8.05 9.32
C ARG A 186 32.53 8.41 7.85
N ALA A 187 32.20 9.67 7.61
CA ALA A 187 31.82 10.20 6.31
C ALA A 187 32.90 9.94 5.25
N HIS A 188 32.82 8.78 4.58
CA HIS A 188 33.39 8.66 3.25
C HIS A 188 32.40 9.33 2.31
N VAL A 189 32.73 10.56 1.92
CA VAL A 189 32.08 11.24 0.81
C VAL A 189 32.40 10.40 -0.43
N SER A 190 31.49 9.50 -0.80
CA SER A 190 31.53 8.86 -2.11
C SER A 190 31.61 9.98 -3.14
N PRO A 191 32.58 9.97 -4.08
CA PRO A 191 32.66 10.98 -5.11
C PRO A 191 31.29 11.08 -5.78
N GLN A 192 30.74 12.30 -5.87
CA GLN A 192 29.49 12.52 -6.57
C GLN A 192 29.69 11.98 -7.99
N VAL A 193 29.08 10.83 -8.29
CA VAL A 193 29.14 10.25 -9.62
C VAL A 193 28.38 11.22 -10.51
N GLU A 194 29.10 11.97 -11.33
CA GLU A 194 28.52 12.86 -12.32
C GLU A 194 27.56 12.07 -13.19
N LEU A 195 26.33 12.56 -13.30
CA LEU A 195 25.32 11.91 -14.11
C LEU A 195 25.72 12.07 -15.58
N PRO A 196 25.57 11.01 -16.41
CA PRO A 196 25.73 11.13 -17.85
C PRO A 196 24.90 12.28 -18.44
N PRO A 197 25.37 12.99 -19.49
CA PRO A 197 24.70 14.17 -20.02
C PRO A 197 23.22 13.97 -20.37
N TYR A 198 22.84 12.78 -20.82
CA TYR A 198 21.45 12.43 -21.08
C TYR A 198 20.60 12.38 -19.81
N LEU A 199 21.12 11.81 -18.71
CA LEU A 199 20.40 11.77 -17.43
C LEU A 199 20.33 13.14 -16.76
N GLU A 200 21.36 13.98 -16.95
CA GLU A 200 21.30 15.39 -16.54
C GLU A 200 20.16 16.14 -17.24
N ARG A 201 19.95 15.92 -18.54
CA ARG A 201 18.79 16.49 -19.27
C ARG A 201 17.46 16.01 -18.71
N ILE A 202 17.31 14.70 -18.44
CA ILE A 202 16.08 14.17 -17.82
C ILE A 202 15.85 14.80 -16.44
N LYS A 203 16.90 14.90 -15.62
CA LYS A 203 16.83 15.53 -14.30
C LYS A 203 16.42 17.00 -14.43
N GLN A 204 16.97 17.74 -15.39
CA GLN A 204 16.62 19.13 -15.64
C GLN A 204 15.15 19.28 -16.05
N GLN A 205 14.67 18.44 -16.98
CA GLN A 205 13.25 18.40 -17.37
C GLN A 205 12.34 18.07 -16.16
N ALA A 206 12.77 17.15 -15.29
CA ALA A 206 12.03 16.80 -14.08
C ALA A 206 11.98 17.97 -13.07
N ASN A 207 13.08 18.71 -12.93
CA ASN A 207 13.16 19.90 -12.09
C ASN A 207 12.26 21.03 -12.64
N GLU A 208 12.21 21.20 -13.97
CA GLU A 208 11.35 22.17 -14.64
C GLU A 208 9.87 21.81 -14.45
N ALA A 209 9.49 20.55 -14.70
CA ALA A 209 8.14 20.07 -14.42
C ALA A 209 7.76 20.26 -12.94
N PHE A 210 8.69 20.01 -12.02
CA PHE A 210 8.48 20.27 -10.59
C PHE A 210 8.28 21.76 -10.29
N ALA A 211 9.04 22.65 -10.92
CA ALA A 211 8.87 24.10 -10.78
C ALA A 211 7.51 24.59 -11.33
N CYS A 212 7.05 23.99 -12.43
CA CYS A 212 5.73 24.21 -13.02
C CYS A 212 4.58 23.53 -12.27
N GLN A 213 4.84 22.90 -11.12
CA GLN A 213 3.84 22.18 -10.32
C GLN A 213 3.19 20.96 -11.02
N LEU A 214 3.83 20.46 -12.07
CA LEU A 214 3.43 19.25 -12.79
C LEU A 214 3.99 18.02 -12.07
N TRP A 215 3.43 17.72 -10.89
CA TRP A 215 4.00 16.73 -9.97
C TRP A 215 4.06 15.32 -10.57
N THR A 216 3.01 14.89 -11.27
CA THR A 216 2.94 13.57 -11.90
C THR A 216 4.04 13.41 -12.95
N GLN A 217 4.18 14.40 -13.83
CA GLN A 217 5.22 14.41 -14.86
C GLN A 217 6.62 14.43 -14.25
N ALA A 218 6.84 15.23 -13.21
CA ALA A 218 8.11 15.26 -12.49
C ALA A 218 8.46 13.88 -11.90
N ILE A 219 7.50 13.20 -11.24
CA ILE A 219 7.69 11.85 -10.71
C ILE A 219 8.04 10.88 -11.85
N GLN A 220 7.34 10.95 -12.98
CA GLN A 220 7.59 10.04 -14.10
C GLN A 220 9.02 10.18 -14.65
N LEU A 221 9.49 11.42 -14.81
CA LEU A 221 10.84 11.72 -15.27
C LEU A 221 11.89 11.28 -14.25
N TYR A 222 11.67 11.53 -12.95
CA TYR A 222 12.56 11.03 -11.91
C TYR A 222 12.59 9.51 -11.85
N SER A 223 11.46 8.82 -12.00
CA SER A 223 11.42 7.36 -12.02
C SER A 223 12.24 6.78 -13.18
N LYS A 224 12.18 7.39 -14.37
CA LYS A 224 13.06 7.04 -15.50
C LYS A 224 14.54 7.26 -15.15
N ALA A 225 14.87 8.38 -14.53
CA ALA A 225 16.24 8.70 -14.14
C ALA A 225 16.77 7.72 -13.08
N VAL A 226 15.97 7.41 -12.06
CA VAL A 226 16.29 6.46 -10.98
C VAL A 226 16.52 5.05 -11.53
N GLN A 227 15.69 4.60 -12.47
CA GLN A 227 15.86 3.29 -13.11
C GLN A 227 17.22 3.17 -13.82
N LYS A 228 17.69 4.26 -14.46
CA LYS A 228 18.98 4.28 -15.16
C LYS A 228 20.18 4.54 -14.24
N ALA A 229 19.99 5.22 -13.12
CA ALA A 229 21.03 5.53 -12.14
C ALA A 229 20.57 5.20 -10.70
N PRO A 230 20.41 3.90 -10.35
CA PRO A 230 19.87 3.45 -9.06
C PRO A 230 20.78 3.74 -7.85
N ASN A 231 22.02 4.18 -8.10
CA ASN A 231 22.99 4.53 -7.05
C ASN A 231 23.11 6.04 -6.81
N ASN A 232 22.28 6.87 -7.46
CA ASN A 232 22.32 8.32 -7.29
C ASN A 232 21.32 8.79 -6.22
N ALA A 233 21.84 9.18 -5.04
CA ALA A 233 21.03 9.64 -3.90
C ALA A 233 20.13 10.85 -4.21
N MET A 234 20.59 11.78 -5.05
CA MET A 234 19.88 13.03 -5.31
C MET A 234 18.58 12.80 -6.08
N LEU A 235 18.58 11.84 -7.03
CA LEU A 235 17.37 11.51 -7.81
C LEU A 235 16.25 11.00 -6.91
N TYR A 236 16.56 10.11 -5.96
CA TYR A 236 15.60 9.66 -4.95
C TYR A 236 15.11 10.81 -4.07
N GLY A 237 16.03 11.67 -3.60
CA GLY A 237 15.67 12.84 -2.81
C GLY A 237 14.69 13.77 -3.55
N ASN A 238 14.93 14.03 -4.84
CA ASN A 238 14.05 14.89 -5.65
C ASN A 238 12.70 14.22 -5.96
N ARG A 239 12.68 12.92 -6.25
CA ARG A 239 11.44 12.17 -6.44
C ARG A 239 10.59 12.13 -5.17
N ALA A 240 11.21 11.95 -4.00
CA ALA A 240 10.53 12.06 -2.70
C ALA A 240 9.84 13.43 -2.54
N ALA A 241 10.51 14.51 -2.93
CA ALA A 241 9.93 15.86 -2.89
C ALA A 241 8.67 15.97 -3.76
N ALA A 242 8.71 15.37 -4.95
CA ALA A 242 7.57 15.36 -5.88
C ALA A 242 6.39 14.55 -5.33
N TYR A 243 6.63 13.38 -4.74
CA TYR A 243 5.59 12.60 -4.03
C TYR A 243 4.94 13.40 -2.89
N MET A 244 5.75 14.05 -2.03
CA MET A 244 5.23 14.89 -0.94
C MET A 244 4.39 16.08 -1.41
N LYS A 245 4.58 16.53 -2.65
CA LYS A 245 3.79 17.62 -3.27
C LYS A 245 2.53 17.11 -3.94
N ARG A 246 2.58 15.94 -4.61
CA ARG A 246 1.42 15.31 -5.25
C ARG A 246 0.37 14.84 -4.23
N LYS A 247 0.81 14.31 -3.09
CA LYS A 247 -0.04 13.93 -1.94
C LYS A 247 -1.18 12.97 -2.27
N TRP A 248 -1.01 12.06 -3.22
CA TRP A 248 -1.96 10.94 -3.36
C TRP A 248 -1.85 10.00 -2.15
N ASP A 249 -2.88 9.20 -1.91
CA ASP A 249 -2.83 8.18 -0.85
C ASP A 249 -1.58 7.32 -1.04
N GLY A 250 -0.82 7.13 0.04
CA GLY A 250 0.45 6.42 0.09
C GLY A 250 1.69 7.16 -0.48
N ASP A 251 1.55 8.36 -1.06
CA ASP A 251 2.72 9.11 -1.59
C ASP A 251 3.73 9.49 -0.51
N HIS A 252 3.27 9.82 0.69
CA HIS A 252 4.18 10.10 1.81
C HIS A 252 5.01 8.87 2.20
N TYR A 253 4.48 7.65 1.97
CA TYR A 253 5.21 6.42 2.21
C TYR A 253 6.23 6.13 1.10
N ASP A 254 5.87 6.34 -0.17
CA ASP A 254 6.85 6.27 -1.26
C ASP A 254 7.97 7.31 -1.09
N ALA A 255 7.62 8.54 -0.66
CA ALA A 255 8.59 9.57 -0.34
C ALA A 255 9.51 9.17 0.82
N LEU A 256 8.97 8.54 1.86
CA LEU A 256 9.75 7.99 2.97
C LEU A 256 10.74 6.93 2.48
N ARG A 257 10.30 5.99 1.64
CA ARG A 257 11.17 4.94 1.05
C ARG A 257 12.29 5.55 0.22
N ASP A 258 11.99 6.55 -0.60
CA ASP A 258 12.98 7.28 -1.38
C ASP A 258 13.96 8.05 -0.50
N CYS A 259 13.50 8.69 0.59
CA CYS A 259 14.38 9.37 1.53
C CYS A 259 15.35 8.39 2.21
N LEU A 260 14.86 7.23 2.66
CA LEU A 260 15.70 6.19 3.26
C LEU A 260 16.72 5.64 2.25
N LYS A 261 16.30 5.41 1.00
CA LYS A 261 17.21 5.00 -0.07
C LYS A 261 18.27 6.08 -0.34
N ALA A 262 17.88 7.36 -0.40
CA ALA A 262 18.80 8.47 -0.56
C ALA A 262 19.83 8.56 0.58
N ILE A 263 19.40 8.40 1.83
CA ILE A 263 20.27 8.40 3.02
C ILE A 263 21.22 7.19 3.00
N SER A 264 20.74 6.01 2.59
CA SER A 264 21.59 4.81 2.48
C SER A 264 22.71 4.97 1.44
N LEU A 265 22.47 5.76 0.39
CA LEU A 265 23.45 6.05 -0.66
C LEU A 265 24.36 7.23 -0.30
N ASN A 266 23.82 8.24 0.39
CA ASN A 266 24.55 9.40 0.89
C ASN A 266 24.05 9.77 2.30
N PRO A 267 24.76 9.34 3.36
CA PRO A 267 24.40 9.63 4.74
C PRO A 267 24.37 11.13 5.08
N CYS A 268 25.07 11.97 4.32
CA CYS A 268 25.12 13.43 4.50
C CYS A 268 24.03 14.16 3.68
N HIS A 269 23.06 13.46 3.10
CA HIS A 269 22.02 14.07 2.27
C HIS A 269 21.00 14.86 3.10
N LEU A 270 21.32 16.12 3.41
CA LEU A 270 20.55 17.06 4.24
C LEU A 270 19.05 17.07 3.96
N LYS A 271 18.63 17.26 2.70
CA LYS A 271 17.20 17.33 2.35
C LYS A 271 16.44 16.02 2.58
N ALA A 272 17.12 14.87 2.54
CA ALA A 272 16.47 13.57 2.68
C ALA A 272 16.16 13.28 4.14
N HIS A 273 17.07 13.62 5.07
CA HIS A 273 16.83 13.55 6.52
C HIS A 273 15.64 14.42 6.94
N PHE A 274 15.61 15.68 6.51
CA PHE A 274 14.49 16.56 6.85
C PHE A 274 13.15 16.07 6.27
N ARG A 275 13.15 15.61 5.01
CA ARG A 275 11.96 15.05 4.36
C ARG A 275 11.50 13.76 5.03
N LEU A 276 12.41 12.93 5.53
CA LEU A 276 12.09 11.71 6.26
C LEU A 276 11.27 12.02 7.52
N ALA A 277 11.75 12.94 8.37
CA ALA A 277 11.03 13.38 9.57
C ALA A 277 9.62 13.89 9.21
N ARG A 278 9.51 14.71 8.16
CA ARG A 278 8.22 15.20 7.68
C ARG A 278 7.31 14.08 7.17
N CYS A 279 7.82 13.10 6.43
CA CYS A 279 7.01 11.99 5.94
C CYS A 279 6.50 11.13 7.10
N LEU A 280 7.33 10.86 8.12
CA LEU A 280 6.92 10.16 9.34
C LEU A 280 5.78 10.88 10.06
N PHE A 281 5.88 12.20 10.18
CA PHE A 281 4.84 13.03 10.78
C PHE A 281 3.51 12.95 10.01
N GLU A 282 3.55 13.10 8.68
CA GLU A 282 2.36 13.00 7.81
C GLU A 282 1.72 11.60 7.85
N LEU A 283 2.53 10.55 8.01
CA LEU A 283 2.10 9.17 8.22
C LEU A 283 1.63 8.86 9.66
N LYS A 284 1.59 9.88 10.54
CA LYS A 284 1.15 9.80 11.94
C LYS A 284 2.06 9.00 12.89
N TYR A 285 3.29 8.73 12.45
CA TYR A 285 4.38 8.20 13.28
C TYR A 285 5.07 9.34 14.03
N VAL A 286 4.34 9.94 14.96
CA VAL A 286 4.73 11.22 15.60
C VAL A 286 5.98 11.07 16.48
N ALA A 287 6.12 9.96 17.21
CA ALA A 287 7.27 9.73 18.08
C ALA A 287 8.56 9.57 17.25
N GLU A 288 8.48 8.80 16.17
CA GLU A 288 9.60 8.54 15.28
C GLU A 288 9.94 9.75 14.41
N ALA A 289 8.94 10.58 14.08
CA ALA A 289 9.17 11.87 13.45
C ALA A 289 10.00 12.80 14.35
N LEU A 290 9.71 12.82 15.67
CA LEU A 290 10.47 13.61 16.64
C LEU A 290 11.92 13.11 16.73
N GLU A 291 12.11 11.80 16.91
CA GLU A 291 13.46 11.19 16.97
C GLU A 291 14.27 11.49 15.70
N CYS A 292 13.64 11.37 14.52
CA CYS A 292 14.28 11.68 13.25
C CYS A 292 14.61 13.17 13.10
N LEU A 293 13.78 14.06 13.65
CA LEU A 293 14.02 15.50 13.63
C LEU A 293 15.17 15.90 14.57
N ASP A 294 15.26 15.28 15.74
CA ASP A 294 16.36 15.50 16.69
C ASP A 294 17.70 14.99 16.13
N ASP A 295 17.71 13.82 15.48
CA ASP A 295 18.89 13.33 14.75
C ASP A 295 19.29 14.29 13.62
N PHE A 296 18.31 14.85 12.89
CA PHE A 296 18.57 15.86 11.87
C PHE A 296 19.21 17.13 12.46
N LYS A 297 18.68 17.66 13.57
CA LYS A 297 19.23 18.82 14.29
C LYS A 297 20.66 18.56 14.77
N GLY A 298 20.94 17.35 15.28
CA GLY A 298 22.27 16.93 15.71
C GLY A 298 23.27 16.82 14.55
N LYS A 299 22.86 16.26 13.41
CA LYS A 299 23.72 16.08 12.23
C LYS A 299 23.95 17.37 11.43
N PHE A 300 22.98 18.28 11.41
CA PHE A 300 23.04 19.54 10.67
C PHE A 300 22.70 20.75 11.57
N PRO A 301 23.58 21.11 12.52
CA PRO A 301 23.30 22.19 13.49
C PRO A 301 22.99 23.54 12.82
N GLU A 302 23.60 23.83 11.67
CA GLU A 302 23.36 25.07 10.91
C GLU A 302 21.91 25.21 10.42
N GLN A 303 21.20 24.09 10.22
CA GLN A 303 19.80 24.08 9.76
C GLN A 303 18.81 23.78 10.89
N ALA A 304 19.28 23.51 12.10
CA ALA A 304 18.45 23.15 13.25
C ALA A 304 17.46 24.27 13.62
N HIS A 305 17.85 25.53 13.42
CA HIS A 305 17.04 26.73 13.66
C HIS A 305 16.45 27.34 12.38
N SER A 306 16.36 26.53 11.31
CA SER A 306 15.63 26.96 10.12
C SER A 306 14.14 27.07 10.43
N SER A 307 13.45 28.05 9.85
CA SER A 307 12.02 28.26 10.06
C SER A 307 11.17 27.01 9.75
N ALA A 308 11.61 26.20 8.79
CA ALA A 308 10.96 24.93 8.44
C ALA A 308 11.15 23.85 9.51
N CYS A 309 12.33 23.79 10.13
CA CYS A 309 12.63 22.87 11.23
C CYS A 309 11.82 23.24 12.47
N ASP A 310 11.82 24.51 12.86
CA ASP A 310 11.05 25.00 14.03
C ASP A 310 9.54 24.87 13.82
N ALA A 311 9.04 25.01 12.59
CA ALA A 311 7.64 24.75 12.27
C ALA A 311 7.29 23.27 12.45
N LEU A 312 8.08 22.36 11.88
CA LEU A 312 7.85 20.92 12.01
C LEU A 312 7.95 20.45 13.47
N ASP A 313 8.91 20.98 14.23
CA ASP A 313 9.07 20.68 15.65
C ASP A 313 7.84 21.08 16.47
N ARG A 314 7.30 22.29 16.22
CA ARG A 314 6.06 22.74 16.86
C ARG A 314 4.86 21.86 16.49
N ASP A 315 4.73 21.51 15.21
CA ASP A 315 3.63 20.65 14.73
C ASP A 315 3.68 19.25 15.35
N ILE A 316 4.87 18.65 15.46
CA ILE A 316 5.10 17.35 16.10
C ILE A 316 4.74 17.42 17.59
N ASN A 317 5.24 18.42 18.30
CA ASN A 317 4.96 18.58 19.72
C ASN A 317 3.45 18.79 19.97
N ALA A 318 2.78 19.63 19.19
CA ALA A 318 1.33 19.82 19.28
C ALA A 318 0.56 18.49 19.07
N ALA A 319 0.98 17.67 18.10
CA ALA A 319 0.37 16.36 17.88
C ALA A 319 0.60 15.39 19.04
N LEU A 320 1.76 15.42 19.71
CA LEU A 320 2.02 14.61 20.90
C LEU A 320 1.11 15.00 22.08
N PHE A 321 0.95 16.30 22.35
CA PHE A 321 0.05 16.79 23.40
C PHE A 321 -1.42 16.41 23.13
N SER A 322 -1.88 16.50 21.88
CA SER A 322 -3.25 16.08 21.53
C SER A 322 -3.52 14.58 21.76
N LYS A 323 -2.48 13.72 21.70
CA LYS A 323 -2.58 12.28 21.98
C LYS A 323 -2.61 11.99 23.48
N SER A 324 -1.94 12.78 24.33
CA SER A 324 -2.00 12.62 25.79
C SER A 324 -3.37 13.00 26.35
N ASP A 325 -3.98 14.07 25.86
CA ASP A 325 -5.28 14.54 26.36
C ASP A 325 -6.42 13.56 26.02
N ASN A 326 -6.40 12.99 24.81
CA ASN A 326 -7.35 11.95 24.39
C ASN A 326 -7.21 10.62 25.18
N ALA A 327 -6.06 10.38 25.82
CA ALA A 327 -5.86 9.22 26.67
C ALA A 327 -6.43 9.43 28.09
N GLU A 328 -6.51 10.68 28.56
CA GLU A 328 -7.12 11.02 29.85
C GLU A 328 -8.66 11.10 29.76
N ASP A 329 -9.22 11.63 28.67
CA ASP A 329 -10.68 11.75 28.48
C ASP A 329 -11.40 10.39 28.32
N LYS A 330 -10.68 9.34 27.90
CA LYS A 330 -11.23 7.97 27.87
C LYS A 330 -11.45 7.34 29.25
N LYS A 331 -11.08 8.03 30.34
CA LYS A 331 -11.44 7.64 31.72
C LYS A 331 -12.70 8.35 32.26
N GLY A 332 -13.26 9.33 31.54
CA GLY A 332 -14.32 10.20 32.07
C GLY A 332 -15.73 10.07 31.47
N GLY A 333 -15.91 9.46 30.30
CA GLY A 333 -17.21 9.41 29.61
C GLY A 333 -17.66 7.99 29.29
N GLY A 334 -18.57 7.42 30.08
CA GLY A 334 -19.20 6.14 29.76
C GLY A 334 -20.09 6.27 28.51
N PRO A 335 -19.93 5.43 27.46
CA PRO A 335 -20.82 5.47 26.32
C PRO A 335 -22.19 4.89 26.69
N ILE A 336 -23.25 5.52 26.17
CA ILE A 336 -24.62 5.02 26.17
C ILE A 336 -24.61 3.59 25.62
N ARG A 337 -25.01 2.62 26.45
CA ARG A 337 -25.05 1.19 26.11
C ARG A 337 -26.20 0.90 25.13
N LEU A 338 -25.91 0.91 23.83
CA LEU A 338 -26.59 0.00 22.91
C LEU A 338 -26.02 -1.40 23.17
N ARG A 339 -26.89 -2.33 23.63
CA ARG A 339 -26.56 -3.74 23.86
C ARG A 339 -26.09 -4.41 22.56
N ALA A 340 -24.79 -4.36 22.28
CA ALA A 340 -24.15 -5.27 21.34
C ALA A 340 -23.94 -6.61 22.05
N THR A 341 -24.81 -7.58 21.76
CA THR A 341 -24.57 -8.98 22.08
C THR A 341 -23.66 -9.56 21.01
N GLY A 342 -22.36 -9.63 21.30
CA GLY A 342 -21.38 -10.23 20.41
C GLY A 342 -19.99 -10.14 21.00
N ARG A 343 -19.33 -11.28 21.21
CA ARG A 343 -17.91 -11.34 21.58
C ARG A 343 -17.14 -10.48 20.58
N LYS A 344 -16.27 -9.58 21.04
CA LYS A 344 -15.27 -8.95 20.17
C LYS A 344 -14.46 -10.11 19.57
N ASP A 345 -14.59 -10.35 18.27
CA ASP A 345 -13.79 -11.35 17.56
C ASP A 345 -12.32 -10.96 17.70
N SER A 346 -11.65 -11.55 18.69
CA SER A 346 -10.24 -11.32 18.94
C SER A 346 -9.45 -12.08 17.88
N ILE A 347 -8.76 -11.36 17.01
CA ILE A 347 -7.72 -11.91 16.13
C ILE A 347 -6.78 -12.77 16.98
N SER A 348 -6.45 -13.97 16.52
CA SER A 348 -5.56 -14.86 17.25
C SER A 348 -4.16 -14.25 17.41
N GLU A 349 -3.44 -14.58 18.49
CA GLU A 349 -2.06 -14.11 18.71
C GLU A 349 -1.14 -14.52 17.55
N ASP A 350 -1.32 -15.73 17.01
CA ASP A 350 -0.58 -16.22 15.86
C ASP A 350 -0.81 -15.37 14.60
N GLU A 351 -2.05 -14.99 14.31
CA GLU A 351 -2.38 -14.09 13.20
C GLU A 351 -1.77 -12.70 13.41
N MET A 352 -1.73 -12.19 14.65
CA MET A 352 -1.06 -10.91 14.95
C MET A 352 0.43 -10.97 14.63
N VAL A 353 1.11 -12.04 15.06
CA VAL A 353 2.55 -12.25 14.79
C VAL A 353 2.82 -12.35 13.28
N LEU A 354 1.96 -13.05 12.52
CA LEU A 354 2.09 -13.16 11.07
C LEU A 354 1.93 -11.79 10.38
N ARG A 355 0.96 -10.98 10.81
CA ARG A 355 0.76 -9.61 10.30
C ARG A 355 1.94 -8.69 10.63
N GLU A 356 2.50 -8.79 11.82
CA GLU A 356 3.68 -8.01 12.23
C GLU A 356 4.95 -8.39 11.43
N ARG A 357 5.05 -9.65 11.00
CA ARG A 357 6.16 -10.17 10.19
C ARG A 357 5.92 -10.05 8.67
N SER A 358 4.94 -9.25 8.26
CA SER A 358 4.60 -9.08 6.86
C SER A 358 5.73 -8.42 6.05
N TYR A 359 5.64 -8.55 4.73
CA TYR A 359 6.56 -7.96 3.75
C TYR A 359 5.88 -6.87 2.93
N ASP A 360 6.66 -5.87 2.53
CA ASP A 360 6.21 -4.68 1.81
C ASP A 360 6.26 -4.86 0.29
N TYR A 361 5.60 -3.96 -0.42
CA TYR A 361 5.61 -3.95 -1.89
C TYR A 361 6.93 -3.44 -2.46
N LYS A 362 7.32 -3.99 -3.61
CA LYS A 362 8.39 -3.47 -4.47
C LYS A 362 7.93 -2.25 -5.27
N PHE A 363 6.80 -2.38 -5.96
CA PHE A 363 6.24 -1.31 -6.80
C PHE A 363 4.76 -1.07 -6.53
N ARG A 364 4.31 0.15 -6.85
CA ARG A 364 2.95 0.62 -6.69
C ARG A 364 2.53 1.37 -7.95
N TYR A 365 1.40 0.97 -8.52
CA TYR A 365 0.86 1.55 -9.74
C TYR A 365 -0.40 2.32 -9.42
N CYS A 366 -0.40 3.60 -9.77
CA CYS A 366 -1.46 4.54 -9.39
C CYS A 366 -2.20 5.05 -10.63
N GLY A 367 -3.48 5.37 -10.44
CA GLY A 367 -4.30 6.09 -11.42
C GLY A 367 -5.62 5.40 -11.75
N HIS A 368 -5.72 4.08 -11.61
CA HIS A 368 -7.00 3.37 -11.76
C HIS A 368 -7.89 3.58 -10.53
N CYS A 369 -9.16 3.24 -10.65
CA CYS A 369 -10.12 3.25 -9.56
C CYS A 369 -10.69 1.85 -9.33
N ASN A 370 -10.75 1.44 -8.07
CA ASN A 370 -11.30 0.15 -7.65
C ASN A 370 -12.06 0.36 -6.34
N THR A 371 -13.32 0.82 -6.39
CA THR A 371 -14.12 1.10 -5.17
C THR A 371 -15.53 0.54 -5.22
N THR A 372 -16.03 0.25 -6.41
CA THR A 372 -17.44 -0.06 -6.66
C THR A 372 -17.70 -1.56 -6.69
N THR A 373 -16.75 -2.31 -7.24
CA THR A 373 -16.88 -3.76 -7.46
C THR A 373 -15.85 -4.52 -6.62
N ASP A 374 -16.17 -5.74 -6.20
CA ASP A 374 -15.26 -6.62 -5.45
C ASP A 374 -14.36 -7.48 -6.36
N ILE A 375 -14.47 -7.29 -7.68
CA ILE A 375 -13.66 -7.93 -8.71
C ILE A 375 -12.95 -6.87 -9.55
N LYS A 376 -11.62 -6.89 -9.56
CA LYS A 376 -10.84 -6.02 -10.44
C LYS A 376 -9.53 -6.66 -10.81
N GLU A 377 -9.47 -7.24 -11.99
CA GLU A 377 -8.29 -7.93 -12.46
C GLU A 377 -7.15 -6.96 -12.74
N ALA A 378 -5.95 -7.39 -12.41
CA ALA A 378 -4.70 -6.76 -12.81
C ALA A 378 -3.72 -7.85 -13.22
N ASN A 379 -3.07 -7.70 -14.36
CA ASN A 379 -2.23 -8.75 -14.94
C ASN A 379 -0.91 -8.23 -15.48
N PHE A 380 0.07 -9.13 -15.56
CA PHE A 380 1.31 -8.90 -16.29
C PHE A 380 1.03 -8.91 -17.79
N PHE A 381 1.68 -8.00 -18.52
CA PHE A 381 1.49 -7.84 -19.96
C PHE A 381 2.80 -7.61 -20.71
N GLY A 382 2.82 -8.01 -21.97
CA GLY A 382 4.01 -8.05 -22.81
C GLY A 382 4.79 -9.36 -22.67
N SER A 383 5.64 -9.65 -23.66
CA SER A 383 6.39 -10.92 -23.76
C SER A 383 7.29 -11.21 -22.57
N ASN A 384 7.75 -10.16 -21.88
CA ASN A 384 8.67 -10.26 -20.75
C ASN A 384 8.04 -9.74 -19.45
N ALA A 385 6.70 -9.69 -19.38
CA ALA A 385 5.95 -9.11 -18.27
C ALA A 385 6.40 -7.67 -17.94
N GLN A 386 6.83 -6.91 -18.95
CA GLN A 386 7.40 -5.57 -18.78
C GLN A 386 6.35 -4.48 -18.52
N TYR A 387 5.06 -4.81 -18.74
CA TYR A 387 3.93 -3.95 -18.46
C TYR A 387 3.00 -4.57 -17.43
N ILE A 388 2.28 -3.74 -16.71
CA ILE A 388 1.16 -4.12 -15.85
C ILE A 388 -0.11 -3.50 -16.43
N VAL A 389 -1.19 -4.27 -16.46
CA VAL A 389 -2.52 -3.79 -16.85
C VAL A 389 -3.51 -3.95 -15.72
N SER A 390 -4.44 -3.01 -15.56
CA SER A 390 -5.56 -3.12 -14.61
C SER A 390 -6.80 -2.42 -15.15
N GLY A 391 -7.96 -2.96 -14.83
CA GLY A 391 -9.25 -2.34 -15.09
C GLY A 391 -9.51 -1.23 -14.11
N SER A 392 -10.53 -0.44 -14.39
CA SER A 392 -10.93 0.69 -13.57
C SER A 392 -12.45 0.89 -13.57
N ASP A 393 -12.94 1.54 -12.52
CA ASP A 393 -14.36 1.90 -12.35
C ASP A 393 -14.79 3.14 -13.16
N ASP A 394 -13.90 3.73 -13.96
CA ASP A 394 -14.19 4.81 -14.91
C ASP A 394 -14.40 4.31 -16.35
N GLY A 395 -14.60 2.99 -16.51
CA GLY A 395 -14.75 2.34 -17.81
C GLY A 395 -13.43 2.21 -18.60
N SER A 396 -12.32 2.70 -18.07
CA SER A 396 -11.01 2.56 -18.71
C SER A 396 -10.21 1.39 -18.16
N PHE A 397 -9.14 1.06 -18.84
CA PHE A 397 -8.05 0.26 -18.28
C PHE A 397 -6.71 0.96 -18.47
N PHE A 398 -5.82 0.70 -17.53
CA PHE A 398 -4.57 1.40 -17.35
C PHE A 398 -3.42 0.45 -17.68
N ILE A 399 -2.40 0.97 -18.36
CA ILE A 399 -1.19 0.23 -18.72
C ILE A 399 0.01 0.99 -18.16
N TRP A 400 0.77 0.37 -17.26
CA TRP A 400 2.00 0.93 -16.69
C TRP A 400 3.22 0.15 -17.15
N GLU A 401 4.35 0.84 -17.25
CA GLU A 401 5.67 0.19 -17.31
C GLU A 401 6.02 -0.34 -15.92
N LYS A 402 6.34 -1.63 -15.83
CA LYS A 402 6.55 -2.34 -14.55
C LYS A 402 7.61 -1.67 -13.68
N GLU A 403 8.80 -1.43 -14.25
CA GLU A 403 9.99 -1.00 -13.49
C GLU A 403 9.96 0.48 -13.07
N THR A 404 9.39 1.36 -13.89
CA THR A 404 9.34 2.80 -13.58
C THR A 404 8.03 3.21 -12.91
N THR A 405 7.03 2.31 -12.91
CA THR A 405 5.63 2.56 -12.52
C THR A 405 4.93 3.67 -13.30
N ASN A 406 5.52 4.12 -14.41
CA ASN A 406 4.97 5.17 -15.24
C ASN A 406 3.74 4.67 -15.99
N LEU A 407 2.70 5.51 -16.00
CA LEU A 407 1.53 5.29 -16.82
C LEU A 407 1.91 5.50 -18.29
N VAL A 408 1.76 4.45 -19.10
CA VAL A 408 2.11 4.43 -20.53
C VAL A 408 0.89 4.77 -21.38
N ARG A 409 -0.28 4.22 -21.01
CA ARG A 409 -1.52 4.44 -21.75
C ARG A 409 -2.74 4.18 -20.88
N VAL A 410 -3.82 4.91 -21.19
CA VAL A 410 -5.18 4.65 -20.70
C VAL A 410 -6.08 4.44 -21.91
N LEU A 411 -6.87 3.38 -21.89
CA LEU A 411 -7.74 2.99 -22.99
C LEU A 411 -9.17 2.80 -22.47
N GLN A 412 -10.15 3.37 -23.17
CA GLN A 412 -11.57 3.23 -22.86
C GLN A 412 -12.04 1.82 -23.23
N GLY A 413 -12.10 0.96 -22.22
CA GLY A 413 -12.59 -0.41 -22.34
C GLY A 413 -14.09 -0.41 -22.53
N ASP A 414 -14.81 0.02 -21.50
CA ASP A 414 -16.26 0.03 -21.38
C ASP A 414 -16.76 1.46 -21.10
N GLU A 415 -18.06 1.70 -21.17
CA GLU A 415 -18.66 2.98 -20.79
C GLU A 415 -18.75 3.13 -19.27
N SER A 416 -18.94 2.02 -18.56
CA SER A 416 -19.16 2.02 -17.10
C SER A 416 -17.94 1.59 -16.30
N ILE A 417 -17.62 0.30 -16.28
CA ILE A 417 -16.59 -0.30 -15.42
C ILE A 417 -15.92 -1.45 -16.16
N VAL A 418 -14.59 -1.50 -16.17
CA VAL A 418 -13.82 -2.67 -16.65
C VAL A 418 -13.42 -3.53 -15.46
N ASN A 419 -13.78 -4.81 -15.46
CA ASN A 419 -13.53 -5.74 -14.36
C ASN A 419 -12.47 -6.78 -14.71
N CYS A 420 -12.54 -7.39 -15.90
CA CYS A 420 -11.68 -8.49 -16.31
C CYS A 420 -10.68 -8.04 -17.36
N LEU A 421 -9.43 -8.50 -17.23
CA LEU A 421 -8.33 -8.26 -18.16
C LEU A 421 -7.50 -9.53 -18.31
N GLN A 422 -7.70 -10.23 -19.41
CA GLN A 422 -7.04 -11.50 -19.67
C GLN A 422 -6.08 -11.34 -20.86
N PRO A 423 -4.77 -11.15 -20.61
CA PRO A 423 -3.77 -11.12 -21.66
C PRO A 423 -3.53 -12.52 -22.22
N HIS A 424 -3.22 -12.61 -23.51
CA HIS A 424 -2.80 -13.88 -24.10
C HIS A 424 -1.40 -14.28 -23.57
N PRO A 425 -1.16 -15.55 -23.22
CA PRO A 425 0.08 -15.99 -22.58
C PRO A 425 1.35 -15.82 -23.44
N SER A 426 1.20 -15.70 -24.76
CA SER A 426 2.36 -15.66 -25.69
C SER A 426 2.29 -14.60 -26.79
N TYR A 427 1.15 -13.93 -26.97
CA TYR A 427 0.95 -12.95 -28.04
C TYR A 427 0.58 -11.62 -27.39
N CYS A 428 0.96 -10.50 -28.01
CA CYS A 428 0.55 -9.18 -27.54
C CYS A 428 -0.93 -8.98 -27.90
N PHE A 429 -1.80 -9.52 -27.06
CA PHE A 429 -3.25 -9.55 -27.24
C PHE A 429 -3.90 -9.52 -25.86
N LEU A 430 -5.01 -8.81 -25.72
CA LEU A 430 -5.70 -8.64 -24.45
C LEU A 430 -7.21 -8.73 -24.68
N ALA A 431 -7.91 -9.46 -23.82
CA ALA A 431 -9.37 -9.44 -23.74
C ALA A 431 -9.80 -8.64 -22.52
N THR A 432 -10.81 -7.78 -22.67
CA THR A 432 -11.41 -7.04 -21.56
C THR A 432 -12.92 -7.23 -21.54
N SER A 433 -13.47 -7.23 -20.33
CA SER A 433 -14.92 -7.17 -20.10
C SER A 433 -15.22 -6.47 -18.78
N GLY A 434 -16.47 -6.01 -18.65
CA GLY A 434 -16.89 -5.20 -17.52
C GLY A 434 -18.34 -5.43 -17.15
N ILE A 435 -19.04 -4.34 -16.83
CA ILE A 435 -20.50 -4.37 -16.59
C ILE A 435 -21.28 -4.28 -17.91
N ASP A 436 -20.70 -3.65 -18.93
CA ASP A 436 -21.34 -3.52 -20.24
C ASP A 436 -21.50 -4.92 -20.88
N PRO A 437 -22.55 -5.15 -21.70
CA PRO A 437 -22.86 -6.46 -22.29
C PRO A 437 -21.97 -6.80 -23.50
N VAL A 438 -20.68 -6.49 -23.42
CA VAL A 438 -19.72 -6.61 -24.53
C VAL A 438 -18.37 -7.11 -24.04
N VAL A 439 -17.68 -7.84 -24.92
CA VAL A 439 -16.29 -8.26 -24.72
C VAL A 439 -15.44 -7.63 -25.81
N ARG A 440 -14.29 -7.09 -25.44
CA ARG A 440 -13.40 -6.39 -26.37
C ARG A 440 -12.06 -7.09 -26.45
N LEU A 441 -11.53 -7.16 -27.66
CA LEU A 441 -10.21 -7.69 -27.95
C LEU A 441 -9.30 -6.55 -28.42
N TRP A 442 -8.07 -6.56 -27.92
CA TRP A 442 -7.11 -5.49 -28.11
C TRP A 442 -5.87 -6.01 -28.78
N ASN A 443 -5.55 -5.42 -29.92
CA ASN A 443 -4.32 -5.66 -30.67
C ASN A 443 -3.44 -4.40 -30.57
N PRO A 444 -2.12 -4.52 -30.40
CA PRO A 444 -1.21 -3.36 -30.43
C PRO A 444 -1.22 -2.60 -31.76
N ARG A 445 -1.65 -3.24 -32.86
CA ARG A 445 -1.74 -2.59 -34.17
C ARG A 445 -3.18 -2.15 -34.45
N PRO A 446 -3.39 -0.91 -34.89
CA PRO A 446 -4.70 -0.48 -35.35
C PRO A 446 -5.08 -1.24 -36.63
N GLU A 447 -6.36 -1.57 -36.79
CA GLU A 447 -6.87 -2.15 -38.03
C GLU A 447 -6.94 -1.11 -39.16
N SER A 448 -7.03 0.17 -38.81
CA SER A 448 -7.02 1.31 -39.73
C SER A 448 -6.31 2.51 -39.08
N GLU A 449 -5.49 3.25 -39.83
CA GLU A 449 -4.69 4.38 -39.35
C GLU A 449 -5.51 5.53 -38.74
N THR A 450 -6.83 5.55 -38.98
CA THR A 450 -7.75 6.63 -38.60
C THR A 450 -8.50 6.41 -37.27
N LEU A 451 -8.41 5.23 -36.65
CA LEU A 451 -9.24 4.85 -35.49
C LEU A 451 -8.43 4.77 -34.19
N ASN A 452 -8.23 5.91 -33.51
CA ASN A 452 -7.74 5.97 -32.12
C ASN A 452 -8.86 6.35 -31.12
N GLY A 453 -10.13 6.11 -31.46
CA GLY A 453 -11.28 6.61 -30.70
C GLY A 453 -11.43 6.12 -29.26
N ARG A 454 -10.61 5.15 -28.81
CA ARG A 454 -10.62 4.62 -27.44
C ARG A 454 -9.40 5.04 -26.63
N VAL A 455 -8.50 5.85 -27.18
CA VAL A 455 -7.37 6.37 -26.42
C VAL A 455 -7.87 7.53 -25.56
N VAL A 456 -7.66 7.43 -24.25
CA VAL A 456 -7.89 8.56 -23.34
C VAL A 456 -6.70 9.50 -23.45
N VAL A 457 -6.93 10.67 -24.06
CA VAL A 457 -5.88 11.65 -24.34
C VAL A 457 -5.36 12.28 -23.04
N ASP A 458 -6.27 12.70 -22.16
CA ASP A 458 -5.93 13.25 -20.85
C ASP A 458 -5.80 12.16 -19.78
N MET A 459 -4.68 11.43 -19.82
CA MET A 459 -4.38 10.37 -18.86
C MET A 459 -4.19 10.89 -17.43
N GLU A 460 -3.68 12.11 -17.28
CA GLU A 460 -3.44 12.72 -15.96
C GLU A 460 -4.75 13.15 -15.31
N GLY A 461 -5.64 13.81 -16.05
CA GLY A 461 -6.98 14.16 -15.59
C GLY A 461 -7.80 12.93 -15.22
N ALA A 462 -7.77 11.87 -16.04
CA ALA A 462 -8.42 10.59 -15.72
C ALA A 462 -7.86 9.99 -14.41
N SER A 463 -6.53 9.95 -14.26
CA SER A 463 -5.89 9.44 -13.05
C SER A 463 -6.24 10.29 -11.81
N GLN A 464 -6.29 11.61 -11.96
CA GLN A 464 -6.62 12.52 -10.86
C GLN A 464 -8.10 12.39 -10.46
N ALA A 465 -9.01 12.24 -11.42
CA ALA A 465 -10.43 12.00 -11.17
C ALA A 465 -10.63 10.69 -10.40
N ASN A 466 -9.93 9.62 -10.78
CA ASN A 466 -9.96 8.34 -10.08
C ASN A 466 -9.42 8.44 -8.65
N GLN A 467 -8.34 9.20 -8.45
CA GLN A 467 -7.80 9.43 -7.10
C GLN A 467 -8.77 10.21 -6.22
N ARG A 468 -9.49 11.19 -6.77
CA ARG A 468 -10.57 11.89 -6.06
C ARG A 468 -11.71 10.93 -5.72
N ARG A 469 -12.15 10.12 -6.68
CA ARG A 469 -13.21 9.12 -6.51
C ARG A 469 -12.88 8.09 -5.43
N MET A 470 -11.64 7.64 -5.34
CA MET A 470 -11.18 6.75 -4.26
C MET A 470 -11.16 7.39 -2.87
N ASN A 471 -11.15 8.72 -2.80
CA ASN A 471 -11.12 9.50 -1.57
C ASN A 471 -12.46 10.12 -1.19
N ALA A 472 -13.45 10.06 -2.07
CA ALA A 472 -14.77 10.63 -1.88
C ALA A 472 -15.59 9.79 -0.89
N ASP A 473 -16.42 10.46 -0.10
CA ASP A 473 -17.33 9.78 0.83
C ASP A 473 -18.46 9.04 0.07
N PRO A 474 -19.13 8.02 0.63
CA PRO A 474 -20.12 7.23 -0.12
C PRO A 474 -21.27 8.04 -0.74
N LEU A 475 -21.68 9.14 -0.11
CA LEU A 475 -22.67 10.05 -0.67
C LEU A 475 -22.12 10.78 -1.91
N GLU A 476 -20.88 11.24 -1.85
CA GLU A 476 -20.20 11.87 -2.99
C GLU A 476 -19.97 10.86 -4.11
N VAL A 477 -19.56 9.63 -3.79
CA VAL A 477 -19.44 8.54 -4.77
C VAL A 477 -20.78 8.25 -5.44
N MET A 478 -21.89 8.23 -4.67
CA MET A 478 -23.24 8.08 -5.22
C MET A 478 -23.60 9.22 -6.18
N LEU A 479 -23.31 10.47 -5.80
CA LEU A 479 -23.55 11.64 -6.64
C LEU A 479 -22.69 11.61 -7.92
N LEU A 480 -21.41 11.26 -7.80
CA LEU A 480 -20.50 11.07 -8.93
C LEU A 480 -21.01 9.96 -9.87
N ASN A 481 -21.52 8.86 -9.33
CA ASN A 481 -22.14 7.78 -10.10
C ASN A 481 -23.42 8.19 -10.81
N MET A 482 -24.15 9.16 -10.26
CA MET A 482 -25.33 9.75 -10.88
C MET A 482 -24.99 10.88 -11.87
N GLY A 483 -23.71 11.16 -12.11
CA GLY A 483 -23.25 12.17 -13.07
C GLY A 483 -23.19 13.59 -12.52
N TYR A 484 -23.36 13.81 -11.22
CA TYR A 484 -23.23 15.13 -10.61
C TYR A 484 -21.76 15.50 -10.40
N ARG A 485 -21.35 16.66 -10.92
CA ARG A 485 -20.04 17.28 -10.60
C ARG A 485 -20.21 18.16 -9.37
N ILE A 486 -19.53 17.84 -8.26
CA ILE A 486 -19.53 18.66 -7.05
C ILE A 486 -18.51 19.79 -7.24
N THR A 487 -18.99 20.98 -7.60
CA THR A 487 -18.18 22.21 -7.61
C THR A 487 -18.10 22.76 -6.19
N GLY A 488 -16.90 22.84 -5.59
CA GLY A 488 -16.74 23.54 -4.30
C GLY A 488 -15.62 23.08 -3.35
N LEU A 489 -14.81 22.06 -3.68
CA LEU A 489 -13.78 21.55 -2.76
C LEU A 489 -12.38 21.56 -3.40
N THR A 490 -11.89 22.75 -3.74
CA THR A 490 -10.45 23.01 -3.68
C THR A 490 -10.06 23.01 -2.19
N SER A 491 -9.26 22.03 -1.77
CA SER A 491 -8.69 22.00 -0.42
C SER A 491 -8.03 23.35 -0.08
N GLY A 492 -8.37 23.89 1.08
CA GLY A 492 -8.16 25.30 1.43
C GLY A 492 -6.75 25.86 1.28
N GLY A 493 -6.72 27.05 0.69
CA GLY A 493 -5.67 28.06 0.77
C GLY A 493 -6.35 29.39 0.43
N ALA A 494 -6.47 30.28 1.41
CA ALA A 494 -7.22 31.52 1.28
C ALA A 494 -6.57 32.50 0.28
N GLY A 495 -7.42 33.18 -0.50
CA GLY A 495 -7.17 34.52 -1.04
C GLY A 495 -7.21 34.66 -2.57
N GLY A 496 -8.24 35.32 -3.09
CA GLY A 496 -8.21 35.99 -4.40
C GLY A 496 -9.32 35.59 -5.35
N SER A 497 -10.18 36.55 -5.68
CA SER A 497 -11.30 36.52 -6.61
C SER A 497 -10.89 36.29 -8.07
N ASP A 498 -11.72 35.60 -8.85
CA ASP A 498 -12.64 36.18 -9.85
C ASP A 498 -13.21 35.08 -10.76
N ASP A 499 -14.48 35.25 -11.09
CA ASP A 499 -15.29 34.45 -12.02
C ASP A 499 -14.72 34.48 -13.45
N GLU A 500 -14.89 33.39 -14.22
CA GLU A 500 -15.39 33.46 -15.61
C GLU A 500 -15.73 32.07 -16.19
N ASP A 501 -16.72 32.09 -17.09
CA ASP A 501 -17.50 31.00 -17.68
C ASP A 501 -16.72 29.84 -18.33
N SER A 502 -17.28 28.63 -18.21
CA SER A 502 -17.34 27.72 -19.37
C SER A 502 -18.65 26.93 -19.35
N SER A 503 -19.49 27.27 -20.32
CA SER A 503 -20.77 26.66 -20.64
C SER A 503 -20.56 25.39 -21.44
N GLU A 504 -20.75 24.20 -20.83
CA GLU A 504 -20.83 22.95 -21.59
C GLU A 504 -21.74 21.91 -20.90
N GLY A 505 -22.87 21.61 -21.55
CA GLY A 505 -23.58 20.32 -21.48
C GLY A 505 -24.57 20.11 -20.33
N GLN A 506 -25.83 20.53 -20.51
CA GLN A 506 -26.97 19.95 -19.79
C GLN A 506 -27.08 18.45 -20.10
N VAL A 507 -26.98 17.58 -19.10
CA VAL A 507 -27.32 16.16 -19.23
C VAL A 507 -28.79 15.96 -18.84
N GLN A 508 -29.60 15.58 -19.83
CA GLN A 508 -30.99 15.16 -19.64
C GLN A 508 -31.05 13.87 -18.81
N CYS A 509 -31.70 13.94 -17.65
CA CYS A 509 -32.18 12.75 -16.95
C CYS A 509 -33.23 12.04 -17.83
N ARG A 510 -33.02 10.77 -18.17
CA ARG A 510 -34.09 9.95 -18.74
C ARG A 510 -35.14 9.64 -17.66
N PRO A 511 -36.45 9.70 -17.97
CA PRO A 511 -37.46 9.13 -17.10
C PRO A 511 -37.46 7.60 -17.20
N SER A 512 -37.85 7.01 -16.07
CA SER A 512 -37.96 5.59 -15.71
C SER A 512 -38.55 4.66 -16.76
#